data_AF-A0A1E7EP79-F1
#
_entry.id   AF-A0A1E7EP79-F1
#
_cell.length_a   1.000
_cell.length_b   1.000
_cell.length_c   1.000
_cell.angle_alpha   90.00
_cell.angle_beta   90.00
_cell.angle_gamma   90.00
#
_symmetry.space_group_name_H-M   'P 1'
#
loop_
_entity.id
_entity.type
_entity.pdbx_description
1 polymer ?
#
loop_
_entity_poly.entity_id
_entity_poly.type
_entity_poly.pdbx_seq_one_letter_code
_entity_poly.pdbx_strand_id
1 'polypeptide(L)'
;MSYNNIFNSIDTKSFAYQKNCLTSPIQSSAIGAILFSALDAFQGVPIQEVIKPQKLGTYFGAMYLYHAMQCPMEGIHGRSSLWHNIISGGTIGFFGFTSGRLGIPFISNPYAINGIPPQLLAFGVYGTLSGLLAGGLGNKRF
;
A
#
# COMPACT_ATOMS: atom_id res chain seq x y z
N MET A 1 -28.97 17.84 19.39
CA MET A 1 -28.17 18.03 18.15
C MET A 1 -28.30 16.77 17.30
N SER A 2 -29.19 16.81 16.30
CA SER A 2 -29.46 15.70 15.40
C SER A 2 -28.29 15.48 14.44
N TYR A 3 -27.66 14.31 14.52
CA TYR A 3 -26.82 13.75 13.47
C TYR A 3 -27.73 13.26 12.33
N ASN A 4 -28.22 14.20 11.50
CA ASN A 4 -28.93 13.84 10.28
C ASN A 4 -27.92 13.30 9.26
N ASN A 5 -27.98 11.98 9.09
CA ASN A 5 -27.84 11.24 7.84
C ASN A 5 -27.65 12.10 6.57
N ILE A 6 -26.42 12.52 6.31
CA ILE A 6 -25.98 12.91 4.97
C ILE A 6 -24.92 11.90 4.58
N PHE A 7 -25.38 10.71 4.22
CA PHE A 7 -24.72 9.94 3.16
C PHE A 7 -24.82 10.81 1.90
N ASN A 8 -23.96 11.83 1.80
CA ASN A 8 -23.54 12.33 0.50
C ASN A 8 -22.96 11.10 -0.18
N SER A 9 -23.67 10.54 -1.15
CA SER A 9 -23.06 9.60 -2.07
C SER A 9 -21.90 10.36 -2.68
N ILE A 10 -20.69 10.13 -2.17
CA ILE A 10 -19.51 10.73 -2.76
C ILE A 10 -19.53 10.20 -4.19
N ASP A 11 -19.71 11.09 -5.16
CA ASP A 11 -19.75 10.70 -6.55
C ASP A 11 -18.33 10.27 -6.95
N THR A 12 -18.07 9.00 -6.69
CA THR A 12 -16.77 8.37 -6.89
C THR A 12 -16.39 8.28 -8.37
N LYS A 13 -17.33 8.59 -9.27
CA LYS A 13 -17.14 8.63 -10.72
C LYS A 13 -16.89 10.05 -11.23
N SER A 14 -17.12 11.08 -10.41
CA SER A 14 -16.82 12.45 -10.77
C SER A 14 -15.33 12.64 -11.05
N PHE A 15 -15.01 13.42 -12.09
CA PHE A 15 -13.63 13.77 -12.43
C PHE A 15 -12.92 14.48 -11.28
N ALA A 16 -13.62 15.35 -10.55
CA ALA A 16 -13.07 16.06 -9.40
C ALA A 16 -12.66 15.07 -8.29
N TYR A 17 -13.46 14.03 -8.08
CA TYR A 17 -13.17 12.98 -7.11
C TYR A 17 -11.96 12.15 -7.55
N GLN A 18 -11.91 11.71 -8.81
CA GLN A 18 -10.79 10.90 -9.32
C GLN A 18 -9.48 11.68 -9.27
N LYS A 19 -9.49 12.95 -9.66
CA LYS A 19 -8.33 13.84 -9.54
C LYS A 19 -7.84 13.91 -8.09
N ASN A 20 -8.74 14.21 -7.15
CA ASN A 20 -8.39 14.32 -5.73
C ASN A 20 -7.87 12.99 -5.18
N CYS A 21 -8.45 11.86 -5.59
CA CYS A 21 -8.03 10.52 -5.18
C CYS A 21 -6.61 10.19 -5.68
N LEU A 22 -6.22 10.64 -6.88
CA LEU A 22 -4.86 10.43 -7.40
C LEU A 22 -3.84 11.41 -6.83
N THR A 23 -4.26 12.59 -6.36
CA THR A 23 -3.33 13.60 -5.83
C THR A 23 -3.14 13.53 -4.31
N SER A 24 -4.16 13.11 -3.54
CA SER A 24 -4.02 12.98 -2.08
C SER A 24 -2.85 12.06 -1.65
N PRO A 25 -2.57 10.92 -2.32
CA PRO A 25 -1.52 10.03 -1.86
C PRO A 25 -0.10 10.53 -2.15
N ILE A 26 0.07 11.63 -2.88
CA ILE A 26 1.40 12.19 -3.15
C ILE A 26 2.11 12.52 -1.83
N GLN A 27 1.40 13.13 -0.88
CA GLN A 27 1.96 13.51 0.41
C GLN A 27 2.25 12.28 1.28
N SER A 28 1.30 11.34 1.39
CA SER A 28 1.51 10.12 2.18
C SER A 28 2.64 9.25 1.61
N SER A 29 2.78 9.21 0.28
CA SER A 29 3.85 8.47 -0.40
C SER A 29 5.22 9.09 -0.19
N ALA A 30 5.31 10.42 -0.13
CA ALA A 30 6.54 11.11 0.21
C ALA A 30 6.97 10.81 1.66
N ILE A 31 6.04 10.86 2.61
CA ILE A 31 6.30 10.51 4.02
C ILE A 31 6.73 9.05 4.13
N GLY A 32 6.02 8.14 3.45
CA GLY A 32 6.37 6.73 3.39
C GLY A 32 7.78 6.52 2.84
N ALA A 33 8.12 7.17 1.73
CA ALA A 33 9.45 7.06 1.14
C ALA A 33 10.57 7.49 2.10
N ILE A 34 10.37 8.59 2.83
CA ILE A 34 11.31 9.06 3.85
C ILE A 34 11.41 8.04 4.99
N LEU A 35 10.28 7.53 5.48
CA LEU A 35 10.25 6.56 6.57
C LEU A 35 11.00 5.27 6.21
N PHE A 36 10.74 4.67 5.05
CA PHE A 36 11.45 3.45 4.63
C PHE A 36 12.93 3.70 4.36
N SER A 37 13.28 4.87 3.83
CA SER A 37 14.68 5.26 3.67
C SER A 37 15.39 5.41 5.01
N ALA A 38 14.71 5.97 6.02
CA ALA A 38 15.25 6.05 7.38
C ALA A 38 15.43 4.65 7.99
N LEU A 39 14.46 3.74 7.79
CA LEU A 39 14.57 2.35 8.25
C LEU A 39 15.78 1.64 7.62
N ASP A 40 16.02 1.80 6.32
CA ASP A 40 17.21 1.27 5.65
C ASP A 40 18.51 1.82 6.27
N ALA A 41 18.55 3.13 6.56
CA ALA A 41 19.69 3.74 7.22
C ALA A 41 19.94 3.14 8.62
N PHE A 42 18.88 2.89 9.40
CA PHE A 42 18.98 2.22 10.70
C PHE A 42 19.40 0.75 10.61
N GLN A 43 19.09 0.08 9.48
CA GLN A 43 19.51 -1.29 9.21
C GLN A 43 20.98 -1.39 8.73
N GLY A 44 21.70 -0.27 8.65
CA GLY A 44 23.10 -0.23 8.24
C GLY A 44 23.31 -0.22 6.73
N VAL A 45 22.27 0.08 5.95
CA VAL A 45 22.43 0.33 4.50
C VAL A 45 23.27 1.61 4.34
N PRO A 46 24.29 1.62 3.45
CA PRO A 46 25.10 2.82 3.21
C PRO A 46 24.23 4.02 2.83
N ILE A 47 24.47 5.18 3.44
CA ILE A 47 23.69 6.41 3.20
C ILE A 47 23.67 6.79 1.71
N GLN A 48 24.74 6.50 0.98
CA GLN A 48 24.85 6.72 -0.46
C GLN A 48 23.81 5.92 -1.25
N GLU A 49 23.47 4.70 -0.80
CA GLU A 49 22.42 3.88 -1.41
C GLU A 49 21.02 4.31 -0.95
N VAL A 50 20.88 4.79 0.29
CA VAL A 50 19.61 5.32 0.83
C VAL A 50 19.15 6.57 0.07
N ILE A 51 20.07 7.50 -0.22
CA ILE A 51 19.76 8.77 -0.91
C ILE A 51 19.63 8.56 -2.43
N LYS A 52 19.94 7.37 -2.95
CA LYS A 52 19.89 7.08 -4.38
C LYS A 52 18.47 7.34 -4.93
N PRO A 53 18.31 8.15 -5.98
CA PRO A 53 16.99 8.50 -6.53
C PRO A 53 16.17 7.27 -6.92
N GLN A 54 16.83 6.20 -7.34
CA GLN A 54 16.20 4.93 -7.72
C GLN A 54 15.52 4.24 -6.52
N LYS A 55 16.14 4.28 -5.34
CA LYS A 55 15.60 3.66 -4.11
C LYS A 55 14.46 4.48 -3.55
N LEU A 56 14.67 5.79 -3.41
CA LEU A 56 13.62 6.74 -3.00
C LEU A 56 12.41 6.69 -3.94
N GLY A 57 12.66 6.70 -5.25
CA GLY A 57 11.60 6.59 -6.27
C GLY A 57 10.87 5.25 -6.22
N THR A 58 11.55 4.16 -5.83
CA THR A 58 10.90 2.86 -5.61
C THR A 58 9.96 2.90 -4.41
N TYR A 59 10.38 3.46 -3.26
CA TYR A 59 9.51 3.58 -2.09
C TYR A 59 8.34 4.52 -2.33
N PHE A 60 8.60 5.69 -2.90
CA PHE A 60 7.57 6.63 -3.29
C PHE A 60 6.58 6.00 -4.28
N GLY A 61 7.09 5.39 -5.35
CA GLY A 61 6.28 4.77 -6.39
C GLY A 61 5.45 3.60 -5.87
N ALA A 62 6.02 2.75 -5.00
CA ALA A 62 5.29 1.65 -4.38
C ALA A 62 4.15 2.16 -3.50
N MET A 63 4.39 3.18 -2.66
CA MET A 63 3.35 3.78 -1.82
C MET A 63 2.30 4.52 -2.64
N TYR A 64 2.71 5.24 -3.68
CA TYR A 64 1.78 5.91 -4.57
C TYR A 64 0.89 4.91 -5.27
N LEU A 65 1.48 3.84 -5.81
CA LEU A 65 0.76 2.78 -6.48
C LEU A 65 -0.22 2.06 -5.53
N TYR A 66 0.18 1.84 -4.27
CA TYR A 66 -0.68 1.24 -3.24
C TYR A 66 -1.99 2.01 -3.11
N HIS A 67 -1.90 3.33 -2.97
CA HIS A 67 -3.07 4.19 -2.84
C HIS A 67 -3.80 4.39 -4.17
N ALA A 68 -3.08 4.55 -5.27
CA ALA A 68 -3.66 4.74 -6.59
C ALA A 68 -4.52 3.54 -7.04
N MET A 69 -4.13 2.31 -6.65
CA MET A 69 -4.95 1.11 -6.91
C MET A 69 -6.29 1.13 -6.17
N GLN A 70 -6.41 1.83 -5.04
CA GLN A 70 -7.66 1.90 -4.27
C GLN A 70 -8.71 2.77 -4.95
N CYS A 71 -8.29 3.84 -5.64
CA CYS A 71 -9.19 4.76 -6.34
C CYS A 71 -10.17 4.09 -7.33
N PRO A 72 -9.72 3.25 -8.30
CA PRO A 72 -10.64 2.56 -9.20
C PRO A 72 -11.51 1.53 -8.47
N MET A 73 -10.97 0.84 -7.45
CA MET A 73 -11.76 -0.11 -6.66
C MET A 73 -12.92 0.57 -5.92
N GLU A 74 -12.67 1.75 -5.36
CA GLU A 74 -13.70 2.56 -4.71
C GLU A 74 -14.66 3.19 -5.72
N GLY A 75 -14.20 3.55 -6.91
CA GLY A 75 -15.05 4.03 -8.02
C GLY A 75 -16.03 2.96 -8.52
N ILE A 76 -15.61 1.69 -8.52
CA ILE A 76 -16.45 0.54 -8.89
C ILE A 76 -17.43 0.19 -7.77
N HIS A 77 -16.95 0.11 -6.53
CA HIS A 77 -17.77 -0.33 -5.39
C HIS A 77 -18.59 0.79 -4.73
N GLY A 78 -18.31 2.06 -5.02
CA GLY A 78 -18.98 3.22 -4.42
C GLY A 78 -18.70 3.43 -2.93
N ARG A 79 -17.77 2.68 -2.33
CA ARG A 79 -17.42 2.76 -0.91
C ARG A 79 -15.96 2.40 -0.65
N SER A 80 -15.38 2.91 0.43
CA SER A 80 -14.10 2.40 0.92
C SER A 80 -14.31 1.02 1.58
N SER A 81 -13.34 0.12 1.39
CA SER A 81 -13.41 -1.24 1.95
C SER A 81 -12.04 -1.69 2.44
N LEU A 82 -12.04 -2.46 3.51
CA LEU A 82 -10.85 -3.14 4.02
C LEU A 82 -10.22 -4.04 2.94
N TRP A 83 -11.06 -4.66 2.11
CA TRP A 83 -10.63 -5.52 1.01
C TRP A 83 -9.77 -4.78 -0.02
N HIS A 84 -9.99 -3.48 -0.23
CA HIS A 84 -9.16 -2.71 -1.16
C HIS A 84 -7.72 -2.60 -0.66
N ASN A 85 -7.52 -2.42 0.66
CA ASN A 85 -6.21 -2.39 1.28
C ASN A 85 -5.52 -3.76 1.24
N ILE A 86 -6.27 -4.84 1.48
CA ILE A 86 -5.76 -6.21 1.41
C ILE A 86 -5.29 -6.52 -0.01
N ILE A 87 -6.11 -6.23 -1.01
CA ILE A 87 -5.78 -6.50 -2.41
C ILE A 87 -4.62 -5.62 -2.88
N SER A 88 -4.62 -4.33 -2.57
CA SER A 88 -3.54 -3.43 -2.98
C SER A 88 -2.21 -3.80 -2.32
N GLY A 89 -2.21 -4.08 -1.01
CA GLY A 89 -1.02 -4.49 -0.28
C GLY A 89 -0.50 -5.86 -0.72
N GLY A 90 -1.41 -6.82 -0.93
CA GLY A 90 -1.03 -8.12 -1.44
C GLY A 90 -0.44 -8.05 -2.85
N THR A 91 -1.02 -7.25 -3.74
CA THR A 91 -0.52 -7.07 -5.11
C THR A 91 0.89 -6.49 -5.11
N ILE A 92 1.14 -5.48 -4.27
CA ILE A 92 2.49 -4.90 -4.14
C ILE A 92 3.47 -5.90 -3.52
N GLY A 93 3.04 -6.66 -2.51
CA GLY A 93 3.85 -7.73 -1.93
C GLY A 93 4.24 -8.80 -2.94
N PHE A 94 3.29 -9.23 -3.78
CA PHE A 94 3.51 -10.17 -4.87
C PHE A 94 4.58 -9.64 -5.83
N PHE A 95 4.40 -8.42 -6.36
CA PHE A 95 5.34 -7.86 -7.33
C PHE A 95 6.70 -7.50 -6.73
N GLY A 96 6.73 -7.02 -5.49
CA GLY A 96 7.95 -6.73 -4.76
C GLY A 96 8.77 -7.99 -4.49
N PHE A 97 8.10 -9.10 -4.16
CA PHE A 97 8.77 -10.40 -4.02
C PHE A 97 9.26 -10.94 -5.36
N THR A 98 8.42 -10.91 -6.41
CA THR A 98 8.83 -11.40 -7.75
C THR A 98 9.99 -10.62 -8.35
N SER A 99 10.10 -9.32 -8.04
CA SER A 99 11.20 -8.47 -8.50
C SER A 99 12.47 -8.59 -7.65
N GLY A 100 12.47 -9.45 -6.62
CA GLY A 100 13.59 -9.63 -5.70
C GLY A 100 13.86 -8.41 -4.81
N ARG A 101 12.89 -7.50 -4.68
CA ARG A 101 13.03 -6.26 -3.91
C ARG A 101 12.49 -6.37 -2.49
N LEU A 102 11.57 -7.31 -2.25
CA LEU A 102 10.96 -7.57 -0.94
C LEU A 102 11.19 -9.03 -0.54
N GLY A 103 11.57 -9.26 0.71
CA GLY A 103 11.50 -10.58 1.34
C GLY A 103 10.12 -10.82 1.96
N ILE A 104 9.80 -12.06 2.32
CA ILE A 104 8.53 -12.35 3.02
C ILE A 104 8.82 -12.31 4.53
N PRO A 105 8.24 -11.36 5.28
CA PRO A 105 8.49 -11.29 6.71
C PRO A 105 7.92 -12.54 7.41
N PHE A 106 8.54 -12.92 8.53
CA PHE A 106 8.15 -14.07 9.38
C PHE A 106 8.34 -15.47 8.76
N ILE A 107 8.88 -15.58 7.54
CA ILE A 107 9.13 -16.86 6.88
C ILE A 107 10.62 -16.97 6.53
N SER A 108 11.33 -17.88 7.18
CA SER A 108 12.77 -18.10 6.97
C SER A 108 13.08 -18.80 5.65
N ASN A 109 12.24 -19.73 5.21
CA ASN A 109 12.32 -20.37 3.90
C ASN A 109 10.94 -20.42 3.24
N PRO A 110 10.61 -19.45 2.36
CA PRO A 110 9.30 -19.40 1.71
C PRO A 110 9.06 -20.53 0.70
N TYR A 111 10.11 -21.25 0.31
CA TYR A 111 10.01 -22.44 -0.54
C TYR A 111 9.79 -23.74 0.28
N ALA A 112 9.92 -23.68 1.62
CA ALA A 112 9.70 -24.83 2.48
C ALA A 112 8.20 -25.12 2.73
N ILE A 113 7.33 -24.17 2.40
CA ILE A 113 5.87 -24.35 2.49
C ILE A 113 5.43 -25.09 1.22
N ASN A 114 5.41 -26.42 1.30
CA ASN A 114 5.02 -27.28 0.19
C ASN A 114 3.60 -26.95 -0.30
N GLY A 115 3.46 -26.75 -1.61
CA GLY A 115 2.16 -26.61 -2.28
C GLY A 115 1.67 -25.16 -2.48
N ILE A 116 2.36 -24.14 -1.96
CA ILE A 116 2.00 -22.73 -2.20
C ILE A 116 3.18 -22.01 -2.87
N PRO A 117 2.99 -21.40 -4.05
CA PRO A 117 4.05 -20.62 -4.66
C PRO A 117 4.39 -19.40 -3.77
N PRO A 118 5.68 -19.08 -3.57
CA PRO A 118 6.11 -18.08 -2.60
C PRO A 118 5.60 -16.67 -2.92
N GLN A 119 5.26 -16.39 -4.18
CA GLN A 119 4.64 -15.13 -4.58
C GLN A 119 3.24 -14.96 -3.97
N LEU A 120 2.45 -16.04 -3.89
CA LEU A 120 1.14 -16.01 -3.23
C LEU A 120 1.28 -15.89 -1.71
N LEU A 121 2.34 -16.45 -1.12
CA LEU A 121 2.67 -16.20 0.29
C LEU A 121 2.99 -14.73 0.52
N ALA A 122 3.78 -14.10 -0.36
CA ALA A 122 4.04 -12.66 -0.29
C ALA A 122 2.73 -11.86 -0.40
N PHE A 123 1.87 -12.21 -1.35
CA PHE A 123 0.54 -11.60 -1.47
C PHE A 123 -0.26 -11.69 -0.16
N GLY A 124 -0.34 -12.90 0.42
CA GLY A 124 -1.08 -13.15 1.65
C GLY A 124 -0.52 -12.36 2.83
N VAL A 125 0.80 -12.41 3.05
CA VAL A 125 1.45 -11.73 4.18
C VAL A 125 1.33 -10.21 4.06
N TYR A 126 1.69 -9.64 2.91
CA TYR A 126 1.62 -8.20 2.71
C TYR A 126 0.19 -7.67 2.66
N GLY A 127 -0.76 -8.43 2.09
CA GLY A 127 -2.18 -8.10 2.10
C GLY A 127 -2.79 -8.16 3.50
N THR A 128 -2.36 -9.12 4.33
CA THR A 128 -2.81 -9.20 5.72
C THR A 128 -2.24 -8.05 6.54
N LEU A 129 -0.96 -7.71 6.37
CA LEU A 129 -0.34 -6.57 7.04
C LEU A 129 -1.02 -5.25 6.66
N SER A 130 -1.28 -5.02 5.37
CA SER A 130 -1.97 -3.80 4.92
C SER A 130 -3.42 -3.77 5.41
N GLY A 131 -4.12 -4.90 5.39
CA GLY A 131 -5.47 -5.04 5.95
C GLY A 131 -5.49 -4.72 7.44
N LEU A 132 -4.59 -5.31 8.23
CA LEU A 132 -4.50 -5.04 9.67
C LEU A 132 -4.17 -3.58 9.95
N LEU A 133 -3.25 -2.98 9.19
CA LEU A 133 -2.89 -1.58 9.35
C LEU A 133 -4.08 -0.66 9.05
N ALA A 134 -4.80 -0.92 7.96
CA ALA A 134 -5.99 -0.17 7.58
C ALA A 134 -7.18 -0.40 8.53
N GLY A 135 -7.34 -1.61 9.06
CA GLY A 135 -8.35 -1.95 10.05
C GLY A 135 -8.07 -1.30 11.41
N GLY A 136 -6.80 -1.27 11.83
CA GLY A 136 -6.37 -0.73 13.12
C GLY A 136 -6.31 0.80 13.17
N LEU A 137 -5.87 1.46 12.08
CA LEU A 137 -5.80 2.93 12.01
C LEU A 137 -7.14 3.58 11.59
N GLY A 138 -8.15 2.76 11.33
CA GLY A 138 -9.41 3.16 10.74
C GLY A 138 -9.25 3.33 9.22
N ASN A 139 -10.23 2.83 8.46
CA ASN A 139 -10.25 2.83 7.00
C ASN A 139 -10.53 4.23 6.41
N LYS A 140 -9.84 5.25 6.95
CA LYS A 140 -9.91 6.65 6.55
C LYS A 140 -8.86 6.88 5.46
N ARG A 141 -9.25 7.64 4.44
CA ARG A 141 -8.30 8.11 3.44
C ARG A 141 -7.40 9.16 4.07
N PHE A 142 -6.10 9.02 3.82
CA PHE A 142 -5.09 10.04 4.09
C PHE A 142 -4.95 10.95 2.87
#